data_AF-A0A524E9S6-F1
#
_entry.id   AF-A0A524E9S6-F1
#
_cell.length_a   1.000
_cell.length_b   1.000
_cell.length_c   1.000
_cell.angle_alpha   90.00
_cell.angle_beta   90.00
_cell.angle_gamma   90.00
#
_symmetry.space_group_name_H-M   'P 1'
#
loop_
_entity.id
_entity.type
_entity.pdbx_description
1 polymer ?
#
loop_
_entity_poly.entity_id
_entity_poly.type
_entity_poly.pdbx_seq_one_letter_code
_entity_poly.pdbx_strand_id
1 'polypeptide(L)'
;MALAEILQMLAMFIPVLIFVGLYIGFWIWGRFANRKKKEEYFDDVLTAIDPYIMNYSRKDPNDRQVEIRCQMNEDFTVTSASAWLILLPRTSFPTMLVDGLFFRNKDSFGLAANFPEKPRVLFEVIPYKMKSAIRKDFDYLVEIDDLITPNPEVNEKFLIKSNRGKAINQLIRSSTFLKALGEFPKELQWISVRVDEPHFELKFNLTKEPADLLVLSKFAMTVLKFFAKVTESTKNLPIPQVLKKEVKKLSEKELKKQEKEKEKQMEEREKRRERARKEEERRAKKKAKEEEKARRKAR
;
A
#
# COMPACT_ATOMS: atom_id res chain seq x y z
N MET A 1 -16.38 40.49 52.85
CA MET A 1 -15.36 39.44 52.66
C MET A 1 -15.84 38.32 51.74
N ALA A 2 -17.01 37.70 52.00
CA ALA A 2 -17.54 36.60 51.18
C ALA A 2 -17.62 36.85 49.65
N LEU A 3 -17.99 38.06 49.19
CA LEU A 3 -18.09 38.34 47.75
C LEU A 3 -16.74 38.31 47.03
N ALA A 4 -15.68 38.80 47.68
CA ALA A 4 -14.34 38.84 47.10
C ALA A 4 -13.75 37.42 46.95
N GLU A 5 -13.99 36.56 47.94
CA GLU A 5 -13.58 35.15 47.91
C GLU A 5 -14.32 34.37 46.82
N ILE A 6 -15.63 34.63 46.62
CA ILE A 6 -16.41 34.04 45.53
C ILE A 6 -15.88 34.50 44.16
N LEU A 7 -15.58 35.80 44.00
CA LEU A 7 -15.04 36.33 42.74
C LEU A 7 -13.65 35.75 42.42
N GLN A 8 -12.80 35.61 43.44
CA GLN A 8 -11.48 35.00 43.31
C GLN A 8 -11.58 33.51 42.96
N MET A 9 -12.51 32.78 43.58
CA MET A 9 -12.82 31.40 43.21
C MET A 9 -13.27 31.29 41.75
N LEU A 10 -14.21 32.12 41.30
CA LEU A 10 -14.65 32.15 39.90
C LEU A 10 -13.50 32.47 38.93
N ALA A 11 -12.64 33.43 39.28
CA ALA A 11 -11.48 33.80 38.47
C ALA A 11 -10.50 32.62 38.28
N MET A 12 -10.33 31.76 39.30
CA MET A 12 -9.50 30.55 39.20
C MET A 12 -10.06 29.50 38.24
N PHE A 13 -11.38 29.50 37.97
CA PHE A 13 -12.01 28.60 37.00
C PHE A 13 -11.96 29.12 35.56
N ILE A 14 -11.67 30.40 35.32
CA ILE A 14 -11.64 30.99 33.97
C ILE A 14 -10.69 30.20 33.03
N PRO A 15 -9.44 29.87 33.41
CA PRO A 15 -8.56 29.08 32.53
C PRO A 15 -9.12 27.70 32.19
N VAL A 16 -9.81 27.05 33.15
CA VAL A 16 -10.45 25.74 32.94
C VAL A 16 -11.61 25.88 31.96
N LEU A 17 -12.46 26.91 32.12
CA LEU A 17 -13.57 27.17 31.21
C LEU A 17 -13.09 27.51 29.79
N ILE A 18 -12.02 28.30 29.66
CA ILE A 18 -11.38 28.58 28.36
C ILE A 18 -10.87 27.28 27.74
N PHE A 19 -10.16 26.45 28.52
CA PHE A 19 -9.64 25.17 28.03
C PHE A 19 -10.76 24.23 27.58
N VAL A 20 -11.82 24.09 28.37
CA VAL A 20 -12.99 23.27 28.01
C VAL A 20 -13.70 23.82 26.78
N GLY A 21 -13.88 25.14 26.68
CA GLY A 21 -14.48 25.80 25.52
C GLY A 21 -13.66 25.58 24.24
N LEU A 22 -12.33 25.74 24.31
CA LEU A 22 -11.43 25.44 23.20
C LEU A 22 -11.47 23.96 22.82
N TYR A 23 -11.45 23.07 23.79
CA TYR A 23 -11.53 21.63 23.57
C TYR A 23 -12.82 21.25 22.83
N ILE A 24 -13.98 21.74 23.29
CA ILE A 24 -15.27 21.53 22.63
C ILE A 24 -15.25 22.13 21.22
N GLY A 25 -14.74 23.35 21.05
CA GLY A 25 -14.62 24.00 19.75
C GLY A 25 -13.81 23.18 18.74
N PHE A 26 -12.64 22.68 19.16
CA PHE A 26 -11.81 21.80 18.33
C PHE A 26 -12.49 20.46 18.04
N TRP A 27 -13.20 19.88 19.00
CA TRP A 27 -13.95 18.64 18.81
C TRP A 27 -15.05 18.80 17.75
N ILE A 28 -15.83 19.87 17.85
CA ILE A 28 -16.88 20.21 16.87
C ILE A 28 -16.25 20.42 15.49
N TRP A 29 -15.21 21.26 15.40
CA TRP A 29 -14.52 21.55 14.14
C TRP A 29 -13.93 20.29 13.49
N GLY A 30 -13.29 19.43 14.28
CA GLY A 30 -12.74 18.15 13.84
C GLY A 30 -13.79 17.23 13.22
N ARG A 31 -14.97 17.14 13.85
CA ARG A 31 -16.11 16.37 13.34
C ARG A 31 -16.63 16.93 12.01
N PHE A 32 -16.73 18.26 11.89
CA PHE A 32 -17.11 18.90 10.63
C PHE A 32 -16.07 18.66 9.52
N ALA A 33 -14.77 18.77 9.83
CA ALA A 33 -13.71 18.50 8.89
C ALA A 33 -13.72 17.04 8.41
N ASN A 34 -13.93 16.08 9.32
CA ASN A 34 -14.09 14.67 8.96
C ASN A 34 -15.30 14.46 8.07
N ARG A 35 -16.47 15.03 8.43
CA ARG A 35 -17.69 14.91 7.62
C ARG A 35 -17.47 15.46 6.21
N LYS A 36 -16.90 16.65 6.06
CA LYS A 36 -16.60 17.24 4.74
C LYS A 36 -15.73 16.31 3.90
N LYS A 37 -14.64 15.77 4.48
CA LYS A 37 -13.77 14.82 3.80
C LYS A 37 -14.45 13.52 3.42
N LYS A 38 -15.41 13.03 4.22
CA LYS A 38 -16.18 11.83 3.87
C LYS A 38 -17.08 12.06 2.65
N GLU A 39 -17.70 13.23 2.55
CA GLU A 39 -18.50 13.58 1.37
C GLU A 39 -17.62 13.73 0.12
N GLU A 40 -16.50 14.46 0.22
CA GLU A 40 -15.53 14.59 -0.88
C GLU A 40 -15.02 13.22 -1.35
N TYR A 41 -14.67 12.34 -0.41
CA TYR A 41 -14.31 10.96 -0.71
C TYR A 41 -15.44 10.20 -1.40
N PHE A 42 -16.67 10.33 -0.89
CA PHE A 42 -17.81 9.62 -1.44
C PHE A 42 -18.02 10.00 -2.90
N ASP A 43 -17.97 11.29 -3.23
CA ASP A 43 -18.12 11.80 -4.58
C ASP A 43 -17.00 11.31 -5.52
N ASP A 44 -15.74 11.38 -5.08
CA ASP A 44 -14.57 10.95 -5.87
C ASP A 44 -14.57 9.45 -6.14
N VAL A 45 -14.82 8.64 -5.11
CA VAL A 45 -14.87 7.18 -5.25
C VAL A 45 -16.06 6.80 -6.11
N LEU A 46 -17.24 7.36 -5.85
CA LEU A 46 -18.44 7.08 -6.63
C LEU A 46 -18.21 7.41 -8.11
N THR A 47 -17.64 8.58 -8.42
CA THR A 47 -17.27 8.97 -9.79
C THR A 47 -16.34 7.97 -10.46
N ALA A 48 -15.40 7.37 -9.73
CA ALA A 48 -14.48 6.38 -10.28
C ALA A 48 -15.13 5.01 -10.51
N ILE A 49 -16.09 4.60 -9.68
CA ILE A 49 -16.68 3.26 -9.70
C ILE A 49 -18.02 3.18 -10.43
N ASP A 50 -18.74 4.30 -10.57
CA ASP A 50 -20.08 4.41 -11.17
C ASP A 50 -20.21 3.67 -12.51
N PRO A 51 -19.23 3.75 -13.44
CA PRO A 51 -19.31 3.02 -14.71
C PRO A 51 -19.32 1.48 -14.60
N TYR A 52 -19.07 0.91 -13.42
CA TYR A 52 -18.87 -0.51 -13.19
C TYR A 52 -19.91 -1.16 -12.26
N ILE A 53 -20.82 -0.37 -11.68
CA ILE A 53 -21.73 -0.82 -10.62
C ILE A 53 -23.20 -0.68 -11.06
N MET A 54 -24.04 -1.63 -10.63
CA MET A 54 -25.50 -1.57 -10.85
C MET A 54 -26.18 -0.82 -9.72
N ASN A 55 -25.73 -1.07 -8.49
CA ASN A 55 -26.21 -0.42 -7.30
C ASN A 55 -25.08 -0.28 -6.28
N TYR A 56 -25.31 0.60 -5.32
CA TYR A 56 -24.46 0.71 -4.15
C TYR A 56 -25.28 0.99 -2.91
N SER A 57 -24.70 0.68 -1.76
CA SER A 57 -25.18 1.11 -0.46
C SER A 57 -24.05 1.79 0.29
N ARG A 58 -24.35 2.93 0.91
CA ARG A 58 -23.43 3.67 1.76
C ARG A 58 -23.65 3.27 3.21
N LYS A 59 -22.57 2.93 3.91
CA LYS A 59 -22.55 2.73 5.36
C LYS A 59 -21.62 3.75 5.99
N ASP A 60 -22.11 4.44 7.01
CA ASP A 60 -21.33 5.35 7.85
C ASP A 60 -21.33 4.84 9.30
N PRO A 61 -20.47 3.88 9.66
CA PRO A 61 -20.46 3.30 11.00
C PRO A 61 -20.22 4.34 12.10
N ASN A 62 -19.47 5.40 11.77
CA ASN A 62 -19.19 6.52 12.66
C ASN A 62 -18.71 7.75 11.86
N ASP A 63 -18.28 8.79 12.57
CA ASP A 63 -17.75 10.04 12.02
C ASP A 63 -16.40 9.90 11.30
N ARG A 64 -15.70 8.78 11.49
CA ARG A 64 -14.36 8.51 10.96
C ARG A 64 -14.35 7.47 9.84
N GLN A 65 -15.44 6.77 9.61
CA GLN A 65 -15.50 5.67 8.66
C GLN A 65 -16.66 5.84 7.70
N VAL A 66 -16.39 5.57 6.43
CA VAL A 66 -17.40 5.39 5.39
C VAL A 66 -17.02 4.19 4.55
N GLU A 67 -18.01 3.36 4.25
CA GLU A 67 -17.90 2.19 3.40
C GLU A 67 -18.97 2.29 2.30
N ILE A 68 -18.54 2.18 1.05
CA ILE A 68 -19.41 2.05 -0.11
C ILE A 68 -19.38 0.59 -0.52
N ARG A 69 -20.52 -0.10 -0.41
CA ARG A 69 -20.68 -1.47 -0.86
C ARG A 69 -21.38 -1.46 -2.21
N CYS A 70 -20.83 -2.17 -3.17
CA CYS A 70 -21.22 -2.11 -4.56
C CYS A 70 -21.60 -3.51 -5.04
N GLN A 71 -22.70 -3.59 -5.78
CA GLN A 71 -22.97 -4.72 -6.66
C GLN A 71 -22.45 -4.35 -8.05
N MET A 72 -21.55 -5.15 -8.58
CA MET A 72 -20.93 -4.88 -9.88
C MET A 72 -21.88 -5.26 -11.02
N ASN A 73 -21.68 -4.67 -12.19
CA ASN A 73 -22.38 -5.04 -13.42
C ASN A 73 -22.15 -6.51 -13.80
N GLU A 74 -23.13 -7.14 -14.44
CA GLU A 74 -23.08 -8.55 -14.87
C GLU A 74 -21.91 -8.83 -15.83
N ASP A 75 -21.50 -7.84 -16.61
CA ASP A 75 -20.33 -7.90 -17.50
C ASP A 75 -18.98 -7.94 -16.75
N PHE A 76 -19.01 -7.76 -15.43
CA PHE A 76 -17.84 -7.73 -14.58
C PHE A 76 -17.76 -9.03 -13.77
N THR A 77 -16.66 -9.78 -13.91
CA THR A 77 -16.46 -11.09 -13.25
C THR A 77 -16.54 -11.04 -11.72
N VAL A 78 -16.45 -9.86 -11.11
CA VAL A 78 -16.53 -9.66 -9.65
C VAL A 78 -17.99 -9.52 -9.24
N THR A 79 -18.44 -10.22 -8.19
CA THR A 79 -19.85 -10.16 -7.76
C THR A 79 -20.17 -8.94 -6.92
N SER A 80 -19.24 -8.56 -6.04
CA SER A 80 -19.39 -7.42 -5.14
C SER A 80 -18.05 -6.78 -4.86
N ALA A 81 -18.06 -5.48 -4.61
CA ALA A 81 -16.90 -4.74 -4.16
C ALA A 81 -17.25 -3.86 -2.96
N SER A 82 -16.27 -3.54 -2.14
CA SER A 82 -16.37 -2.51 -1.11
C SER A 82 -15.21 -1.54 -1.26
N ALA A 83 -15.50 -0.26 -1.07
CA ALA A 83 -14.50 0.79 -0.94
C ALA A 83 -14.68 1.47 0.41
N TRP A 84 -13.61 1.62 1.18
CA TRP A 84 -13.68 2.19 2.53
C TRP A 84 -12.63 3.28 2.74
N LEU A 85 -13.05 4.29 3.50
CA LEU A 85 -12.18 5.32 4.04
C LEU A 85 -12.20 5.25 5.56
N ILE A 86 -11.02 5.28 6.16
CA ILE A 86 -10.81 5.39 7.59
C ILE A 86 -10.01 6.66 7.84
N LEU A 87 -10.66 7.63 8.48
CA LEU A 87 -10.09 8.91 8.87
C LEU A 87 -9.53 8.83 10.29
N LEU A 88 -8.44 9.55 10.53
CA LEU A 88 -7.95 9.79 11.88
C LEU A 88 -8.92 10.65 12.68
N PRO A 89 -8.94 10.49 14.02
CA PRO A 89 -9.69 11.40 14.88
C PRO A 89 -9.09 12.80 14.80
N ARG A 90 -9.81 13.73 14.17
CA ARG A 90 -9.46 15.17 14.16
C ARG A 90 -10.00 15.90 15.40
N THR A 91 -10.25 15.15 16.48
CA THR A 91 -11.05 15.59 17.63
C THR A 91 -10.38 16.63 18.52
N SER A 92 -9.07 16.86 18.40
CA SER A 92 -8.40 17.96 19.10
C SER A 92 -7.10 18.39 18.41
N PHE A 93 -6.75 19.68 18.49
CA PHE A 93 -5.47 20.20 18.00
C PHE A 93 -4.25 19.49 18.64
N PRO A 94 -4.23 19.19 19.95
CA PRO A 94 -3.16 18.42 20.57
C PRO A 94 -3.05 16.98 20.03
N THR A 95 -4.16 16.25 19.87
CA THR A 95 -4.11 14.89 19.32
C THR A 95 -3.65 14.90 17.87
N MET A 96 -4.06 15.90 17.07
CA MET A 96 -3.58 16.04 15.69
C MET A 96 -2.06 16.31 15.62
N LEU A 97 -1.53 17.11 16.54
CA LEU A 97 -0.08 17.34 16.65
C LEU A 97 0.65 16.08 17.12
N VAL A 98 0.15 15.40 18.16
CA VAL A 98 0.78 14.20 18.72
C VAL A 98 0.75 13.04 17.72
N ASP A 99 -0.39 12.77 17.09
CA ASP A 99 -0.52 11.73 16.06
C ASP A 99 0.35 12.04 14.82
N GLY A 100 0.41 13.32 14.45
CA GLY A 100 1.19 13.79 13.31
C GLY A 100 2.71 13.78 13.53
N LEU A 101 3.17 14.06 14.75
CA LEU A 101 4.60 14.07 15.09
C LEU A 101 5.10 12.69 15.53
N PHE A 102 4.37 11.98 16.39
CA PHE A 102 4.88 10.78 17.07
C PHE A 102 4.45 9.48 16.40
N PHE A 103 3.17 9.33 16.06
CA PHE A 103 2.64 8.04 15.59
C PHE A 103 2.64 7.89 14.08
N ARG A 104 2.85 8.99 13.32
CA ARG A 104 2.80 9.01 11.84
C ARG A 104 1.53 8.34 11.30
N ASN A 105 0.45 8.39 12.08
CA ASN A 105 -0.84 7.85 11.70
C ASN A 105 -1.32 8.59 10.45
N LYS A 106 -1.98 7.87 9.54
CA LYS A 106 -2.49 8.40 8.28
C LYS A 106 -3.91 7.93 8.06
N ASP A 107 -4.71 8.77 7.40
CA ASP A 107 -6.00 8.32 6.87
C ASP A 107 -5.71 7.15 5.90
N SER A 108 -6.63 6.20 5.82
CA SER A 108 -6.48 5.01 4.98
C SER A 108 -7.65 4.87 4.03
N PHE A 109 -7.35 4.57 2.78
CA PHE A 109 -8.34 4.22 1.76
C PHE A 109 -8.06 2.78 1.31
N GLY A 110 -9.11 2.01 1.04
CA GLY A 110 -8.96 0.71 0.41
C GLY A 110 -10.14 0.31 -0.45
N LEU A 111 -9.88 -0.67 -1.32
CA LEU A 111 -10.86 -1.32 -2.15
C LEU A 111 -10.67 -2.84 -2.05
N ALA A 112 -11.77 -3.55 -1.85
CA ALA A 112 -11.83 -4.99 -1.81
C ALA A 112 -12.93 -5.47 -2.74
N ALA A 113 -12.76 -6.67 -3.26
CA ALA A 113 -13.71 -7.22 -4.20
C ALA A 113 -13.79 -8.74 -4.08
N ASN A 114 -15.00 -9.26 -4.11
CA ASN A 114 -15.26 -10.69 -4.05
C ASN A 114 -15.42 -11.26 -5.46
N PHE A 115 -14.63 -12.29 -5.76
CA PHE A 115 -14.81 -13.10 -6.95
C PHE A 115 -15.85 -14.21 -6.69
N PRO A 116 -16.64 -14.62 -7.69
CA PRO A 116 -17.61 -15.71 -7.56
C PRO A 116 -16.93 -17.06 -7.24
N GLU A 117 -15.71 -17.22 -7.74
CA GLU A 117 -14.86 -18.39 -7.48
C GLU A 117 -13.52 -17.96 -6.87
N LYS A 118 -12.87 -18.90 -6.18
CA LYS A 118 -11.52 -18.67 -5.65
C LYS A 118 -10.53 -18.37 -6.79
N PRO A 119 -9.84 -17.22 -6.76
CA PRO A 119 -8.90 -16.88 -7.82
C PRO A 119 -7.79 -17.92 -7.90
N ARG A 120 -7.40 -18.28 -9.12
CA ARG A 120 -6.32 -19.26 -9.39
C ARG A 120 -4.94 -18.64 -9.40
N VAL A 121 -4.90 -17.31 -9.37
CA VAL A 121 -3.70 -16.51 -9.39
C VAL A 121 -3.58 -15.81 -8.05
N LEU A 122 -2.46 -16.04 -7.39
CA LEU A 122 -2.01 -15.26 -6.26
C LEU A 122 -1.12 -14.14 -6.80
N PHE A 123 -1.38 -12.92 -6.36
CA PHE A 123 -0.58 -11.78 -6.75
C PHE A 123 -0.47 -10.78 -5.61
N GLU A 124 0.74 -10.29 -5.39
CA GLU A 124 1.01 -9.32 -4.33
C GLU A 124 2.00 -8.26 -4.81
N VAL A 125 1.72 -7.01 -4.43
CA VAL A 125 2.63 -5.87 -4.62
C VAL A 125 2.83 -5.21 -3.28
N ILE A 126 4.09 -5.17 -2.86
CA ILE A 126 4.42 -4.74 -1.51
C ILE A 126 5.56 -3.73 -1.56
N PRO A 127 5.36 -2.51 -1.06
CA PRO A 127 6.44 -1.54 -0.91
C PRO A 127 7.55 -2.06 0.01
N TYR A 128 8.82 -1.87 -0.35
CA TYR A 128 9.94 -2.32 0.51
C TYR A 128 9.96 -1.66 1.89
N LYS A 129 9.39 -0.46 2.04
CA LYS A 129 9.18 0.20 3.34
C LYS A 129 8.34 -0.65 4.32
N MET A 130 7.57 -1.62 3.82
CA MET A 130 6.70 -2.51 4.58
C MET A 130 7.20 -3.96 4.63
N LYS A 131 8.47 -4.23 4.25
CA LYS A 131 9.02 -5.59 4.14
C LYS A 131 8.95 -6.41 5.44
N SER A 132 8.92 -5.78 6.61
CA SER A 132 8.79 -6.45 7.90
C SER A 132 7.40 -7.05 8.13
N ALA A 133 6.34 -6.45 7.60
CA ALA A 133 4.97 -7.00 7.65
C ALA A 133 4.86 -8.28 6.80
N ILE A 134 5.69 -8.37 5.74
CA ILE A 134 5.73 -9.52 4.83
C ILE A 134 6.18 -10.80 5.54
N ARG A 135 7.08 -10.71 6.51
CA ARG A 135 7.70 -11.92 7.10
C ARG A 135 6.81 -12.71 8.06
N LYS A 136 5.69 -12.15 8.53
CA LYS A 136 4.84 -12.81 9.54
C LYS A 136 3.64 -13.54 8.94
N ASP A 137 3.12 -13.05 7.82
CA ASP A 137 1.94 -13.64 7.19
C ASP A 137 2.27 -14.40 5.91
N PHE A 138 3.36 -14.09 5.18
CA PHE A 138 3.59 -14.61 3.82
C PHE A 138 4.21 -16.02 3.75
N ASP A 139 4.29 -16.75 4.86
CA ASP A 139 4.59 -18.18 4.86
C ASP A 139 3.37 -19.03 4.43
N TYR A 140 2.47 -18.47 3.62
CA TYR A 140 1.40 -19.21 2.97
C TYR A 140 1.97 -20.04 1.81
N LEU A 141 2.48 -21.23 2.13
CA LEU A 141 2.21 -22.56 1.52
C LEU A 141 2.12 -22.73 -0.02
N VAL A 142 2.41 -21.73 -0.83
CA VAL A 142 2.41 -21.75 -2.30
C VAL A 142 3.73 -21.15 -2.76
N GLU A 143 4.37 -21.76 -3.74
CA GLU A 143 5.58 -21.20 -4.35
C GLU A 143 5.20 -19.92 -5.10
N ILE A 144 5.75 -18.79 -4.66
CA ILE A 144 5.47 -17.46 -5.22
C ILE A 144 6.80 -16.90 -5.70
N ASP A 145 6.89 -16.63 -7.00
CA ASP A 145 8.09 -16.10 -7.63
C ASP A 145 8.14 -14.57 -7.50
N ASP A 146 9.34 -14.05 -7.24
CA ASP A 146 9.62 -12.63 -7.37
C ASP A 146 9.60 -12.25 -8.86
N LEU A 147 8.77 -11.26 -9.21
CA LEU A 147 8.62 -10.77 -10.57
C LEU A 147 9.45 -9.51 -10.78
N ILE A 148 10.26 -9.48 -11.84
CA ILE A 148 11.03 -8.30 -12.26
C ILE A 148 10.24 -7.58 -13.36
N THR A 149 9.95 -6.30 -13.16
CA THR A 149 9.28 -5.45 -14.15
C THR A 149 10.31 -4.82 -15.11
N PRO A 150 9.89 -4.36 -16.31
CA PRO A 150 10.78 -3.58 -17.19
C PRO A 150 11.08 -2.16 -16.66
N ASN A 151 10.44 -1.71 -15.57
CA ASN A 151 10.68 -0.40 -14.97
C ASN A 151 11.60 -0.53 -13.73
N PRO A 152 12.88 -0.13 -13.81
CA PRO A 152 13.82 -0.24 -12.69
C PRO A 152 13.35 0.48 -11.42
N GLU A 153 12.72 1.66 -11.56
CA GLU A 153 12.26 2.41 -10.39
C GLU A 153 11.18 1.68 -9.59
N VAL A 154 10.31 0.94 -10.28
CA VAL A 154 9.30 0.09 -9.62
C VAL A 154 10.00 -1.05 -8.87
N ASN A 155 10.98 -1.70 -9.50
CA ASN A 155 11.74 -2.80 -8.88
C ASN A 155 12.58 -2.35 -7.67
N GLU A 156 12.93 -1.07 -7.57
CA GLU A 156 13.63 -0.48 -6.43
C GLU A 156 12.69 -0.13 -5.26
N LYS A 157 11.42 0.13 -5.55
CA LYS A 157 10.43 0.59 -4.55
C LYS A 157 9.51 -0.53 -4.06
N PHE A 158 9.26 -1.54 -4.90
CA PHE A 158 8.28 -2.58 -4.65
C PHE A 158 8.86 -3.99 -4.86
N LEU A 159 8.34 -4.91 -4.06
CA LEU A 159 8.43 -6.35 -4.26
C LEU A 159 7.13 -6.82 -4.92
N ILE A 160 7.23 -7.44 -6.09
CA ILE A 160 6.08 -7.99 -6.80
C ILE A 160 6.20 -9.50 -6.85
N LYS A 161 5.10 -10.17 -6.54
CA LYS A 161 5.07 -11.60 -6.29
C LYS A 161 3.88 -12.27 -6.96
N SER A 162 4.07 -13.43 -7.57
CA SER A 162 2.96 -14.25 -8.07
C SER A 162 3.31 -15.73 -8.18
N ASN A 163 2.34 -16.61 -7.97
CA ASN A 163 2.45 -18.04 -8.27
C ASN A 163 2.25 -18.38 -9.76
N ARG A 164 1.83 -17.39 -10.57
CA ARG A 164 1.50 -17.55 -11.99
C ARG A 164 2.08 -16.39 -12.79
N GLY A 165 3.40 -16.20 -12.76
CA GLY A 165 4.09 -15.09 -13.42
C GLY A 165 3.71 -14.89 -14.90
N LYS A 166 3.47 -15.97 -15.66
CA LYS A 166 3.00 -15.91 -17.05
C LYS A 166 1.62 -15.26 -17.19
N ALA A 167 0.67 -15.55 -16.31
CA ALA A 167 -0.69 -15.00 -16.35
C ALA A 167 -0.69 -13.50 -16.01
N ILE A 168 0.22 -13.08 -15.14
CA ILE A 168 0.36 -11.69 -14.69
C ILE A 168 1.30 -10.86 -15.58
N ASN A 169 2.04 -11.50 -16.50
CA ASN A 169 3.05 -10.86 -17.32
C ASN A 169 2.52 -9.64 -18.10
N GLN A 170 1.25 -9.65 -18.50
CA GLN A 170 0.61 -8.50 -19.15
C GLN A 170 0.47 -7.29 -18.23
N LEU A 171 0.13 -7.48 -16.94
CA LEU A 171 0.03 -6.40 -15.96
C LEU A 171 1.40 -5.84 -15.60
N ILE A 172 2.35 -6.70 -15.26
CA ILE A 172 3.69 -6.26 -14.86
C ILE A 172 4.51 -5.67 -16.02
N ARG A 173 4.01 -5.73 -17.25
CA ARG A 173 4.55 -5.03 -18.43
C ARG A 173 3.66 -3.88 -18.90
N SER A 174 2.47 -3.71 -18.32
CA SER A 174 1.56 -2.63 -18.68
C SER A 174 2.16 -1.30 -18.26
N SER A 175 2.42 -0.42 -19.24
CA SER A 175 2.94 0.92 -18.98
C SER A 175 2.02 1.72 -18.08
N THR A 176 0.69 1.61 -18.26
CA THR A 176 -0.31 2.26 -17.40
C THR A 176 -0.19 1.81 -15.95
N PHE A 177 -0.07 0.50 -15.71
CA PHE A 177 0.06 -0.04 -14.37
C PHE A 177 1.39 0.37 -13.71
N LEU A 178 2.50 0.21 -14.43
CA LEU A 178 3.83 0.54 -13.90
C LEU A 178 4.00 2.04 -13.64
N LYS A 179 3.41 2.89 -14.49
CA LYS A 179 3.40 4.34 -14.30
C LYS A 179 2.63 4.70 -13.03
N ALA A 180 1.40 4.22 -12.89
CA ALA A 180 0.58 4.46 -11.71
C ALA A 180 1.24 3.91 -10.42
N LEU A 181 1.84 2.73 -10.48
CA LEU A 181 2.57 2.16 -9.34
C LEU A 181 3.79 3.04 -8.96
N GLY A 182 4.48 3.61 -9.96
CA GLY A 182 5.58 4.56 -9.76
C GLY A 182 5.16 5.90 -9.17
N GLU A 183 3.91 6.32 -9.36
CA GLU A 183 3.32 7.57 -8.85
C GLU A 183 2.96 7.51 -7.36
N PHE A 184 2.62 6.33 -6.82
CA PHE A 184 2.12 6.18 -5.44
C PHE A 184 3.01 5.38 -4.46
N PRO A 185 4.35 5.52 -4.47
CA PRO A 185 5.21 4.69 -3.62
C PRO A 185 5.08 5.01 -2.13
N LYS A 186 4.62 6.21 -1.76
CA LYS A 186 4.45 6.62 -0.35
C LYS A 186 3.07 6.26 0.17
N GLU A 187 2.08 6.23 -0.70
CA GLU A 187 0.68 6.03 -0.41
C GLU A 187 0.34 4.55 -0.40
N LEU A 188 0.79 3.77 -1.39
CA LEU A 188 0.46 2.35 -1.46
C LEU A 188 0.96 1.62 -0.20
N GLN A 189 0.06 0.87 0.45
CA GLN A 189 0.40 -0.06 1.52
C GLN A 189 0.63 -1.46 0.93
N TRP A 190 -0.33 -1.97 0.18
CA TRP A 190 -0.28 -3.29 -0.44
C TRP A 190 -1.36 -3.45 -1.50
N ILE A 191 -1.11 -4.35 -2.44
CA ILE A 191 -2.10 -4.94 -3.37
C ILE A 191 -1.99 -6.44 -3.17
N SER A 192 -3.11 -7.12 -3.04
CA SER A 192 -3.17 -8.54 -2.74
C SER A 192 -4.36 -9.21 -3.43
N VAL A 193 -4.11 -10.37 -4.02
CA VAL A 193 -5.12 -11.32 -4.48
C VAL A 193 -4.76 -12.65 -3.87
N ARG A 194 -5.61 -13.17 -2.99
CA ARG A 194 -5.35 -14.40 -2.26
C ARG A 194 -6.34 -15.49 -2.65
N VAL A 195 -5.94 -16.74 -2.41
CA VAL A 195 -6.68 -17.95 -2.81
C VAL A 195 -7.53 -18.49 -1.65
N ASP A 196 -7.10 -18.23 -0.42
CA ASP A 196 -7.76 -18.68 0.81
C ASP A 196 -9.11 -18.00 1.01
N GLU A 197 -9.19 -16.70 0.75
CA GLU A 197 -10.45 -15.97 0.65
C GLU A 197 -10.56 -15.37 -0.77
N PRO A 198 -11.72 -15.44 -1.45
CA PRO A 198 -11.90 -14.99 -2.84
C PRO A 198 -11.91 -13.46 -2.95
N HIS A 199 -10.99 -12.79 -2.25
CA HIS A 199 -10.91 -11.35 -2.10
C HIS A 199 -9.69 -10.81 -2.85
N PHE A 200 -9.95 -9.83 -3.71
CA PHE A 200 -8.99 -8.80 -4.05
C PHE A 200 -8.97 -7.81 -2.89
N GLU A 201 -7.80 -7.34 -2.48
CA GLU A 201 -7.66 -6.19 -1.59
C GLU A 201 -6.54 -5.28 -2.06
N LEU A 202 -6.78 -3.97 -1.98
CA LEU A 202 -5.81 -2.94 -2.26
C LEU A 202 -6.02 -1.80 -1.28
N LYS A 203 -4.92 -1.31 -0.68
CA LYS A 203 -4.99 -0.30 0.38
C LYS A 203 -3.89 0.75 0.26
N PHE A 204 -4.26 1.98 0.56
CA PHE A 204 -3.41 3.16 0.58
C PHE A 204 -3.44 3.85 1.96
N ASN A 205 -2.31 4.42 2.31
CA ASN A 205 -2.18 5.51 3.26
C ASN A 205 -2.33 6.83 2.52
N LEU A 206 -3.31 7.64 2.88
CA LEU A 206 -3.43 8.99 2.36
C LEU A 206 -2.41 9.87 3.08
N THR A 207 -1.47 10.44 2.33
CA THR A 207 -0.52 11.42 2.86
C THR A 207 -1.23 12.78 3.04
N LYS A 208 -0.58 13.76 3.69
CA LYS A 208 -1.22 15.04 4.10
C LYS A 208 -1.58 15.95 2.93
N GLU A 209 -1.01 15.73 1.76
CA GLU A 209 -1.45 16.37 0.53
C GLU A 209 -2.65 15.57 -0.01
N PRO A 210 -3.65 16.21 -0.64
CA PRO A 210 -4.70 15.45 -1.29
C PRO A 210 -4.07 14.66 -2.43
N ALA A 211 -3.60 13.44 -2.14
CA ALA A 211 -3.50 12.42 -3.15
C ALA A 211 -4.90 12.35 -3.74
N ASP A 212 -5.01 12.73 -5.01
CA ASP A 212 -6.27 12.84 -5.71
C ASP A 212 -7.00 11.49 -5.56
N LEU A 213 -8.01 11.46 -4.70
CA LEU A 213 -8.72 10.23 -4.33
C LEU A 213 -9.40 9.65 -5.57
N LEU A 214 -9.81 10.49 -6.50
CA LEU A 214 -10.28 10.09 -7.82
C LEU A 214 -9.19 9.33 -8.58
N VAL A 215 -7.93 9.80 -8.57
CA VAL A 215 -6.81 9.11 -9.24
C VAL A 215 -6.51 7.77 -8.56
N LEU A 216 -6.44 7.72 -7.24
CA LEU A 216 -6.22 6.48 -6.49
C LEU A 216 -7.35 5.46 -6.75
N SER A 217 -8.58 5.93 -6.83
CA SER A 217 -9.76 5.10 -7.08
C SER A 217 -9.79 4.59 -8.53
N LYS A 218 -9.45 5.44 -9.51
CA LYS A 218 -9.27 5.02 -10.91
C LYS A 218 -8.16 3.98 -11.06
N PHE A 219 -7.05 4.15 -10.35
CA PHE A 219 -5.98 3.15 -10.32
C PHE A 219 -6.47 1.85 -9.69
N ALA A 220 -7.14 1.90 -8.53
CA ALA A 220 -7.70 0.71 -7.89
C ALA A 220 -8.67 -0.05 -8.81
N MET A 221 -9.55 0.65 -9.52
CA MET A 221 -10.46 0.05 -10.50
C MET A 221 -9.75 -0.53 -11.71
N THR A 222 -8.69 0.13 -12.18
CA THR A 222 -7.85 -0.40 -13.27
C THR A 222 -7.21 -1.73 -12.88
N VAL A 223 -6.65 -1.81 -11.67
CA VAL A 223 -6.05 -3.02 -11.13
C VAL A 223 -7.12 -4.11 -10.96
N LEU A 224 -8.27 -3.79 -10.38
CA LEU A 224 -9.37 -4.74 -10.20
C LEU A 224 -9.87 -5.30 -11.53
N LYS A 225 -10.07 -4.46 -12.54
CA LYS A 225 -10.50 -4.87 -13.89
C LYS A 225 -9.50 -5.82 -14.54
N PHE A 226 -8.21 -5.57 -14.35
CA PHE A 226 -7.19 -6.51 -14.80
C PHE A 226 -7.33 -7.87 -14.12
N PHE A 227 -7.50 -7.90 -12.79
CA PHE A 227 -7.65 -9.16 -12.06
C PHE A 227 -8.93 -9.89 -12.40
N ALA A 228 -10.05 -9.20 -12.62
CA ALA A 228 -11.27 -9.81 -13.15
C ALA A 228 -11.01 -10.56 -14.46
N LYS A 229 -10.31 -9.91 -15.41
CA LYS A 229 -9.94 -10.53 -16.69
C LYS A 229 -8.99 -11.73 -16.53
N VAL A 230 -8.00 -11.63 -15.65
CA VAL A 230 -7.06 -12.72 -15.39
C VAL A 230 -7.76 -13.91 -14.74
N THR A 231 -8.60 -13.66 -13.73
CA THR A 231 -9.39 -14.70 -13.06
C THR A 231 -10.25 -15.44 -14.08
N GLU A 232 -10.95 -14.72 -14.96
CA GLU A 232 -11.74 -15.34 -16.03
C GLU A 232 -10.89 -16.19 -16.98
N SER A 233 -9.75 -15.65 -17.44
CA SER A 233 -8.84 -16.38 -18.34
C SER A 233 -8.18 -17.61 -17.72
N THR A 234 -8.16 -17.70 -16.39
CA THR A 234 -7.51 -18.77 -15.64
C THR A 234 -8.49 -19.71 -14.95
N LYS A 235 -9.81 -19.56 -15.15
CA LYS A 235 -10.84 -20.36 -14.47
C LYS A 235 -10.67 -21.88 -14.65
N ASN A 236 -10.19 -22.30 -15.82
CA ASN A 236 -9.97 -23.71 -16.15
C ASN A 236 -8.64 -24.27 -15.61
N LEU A 237 -7.79 -23.44 -15.00
CA LEU A 237 -6.54 -23.89 -14.40
C LEU A 237 -6.81 -24.52 -13.02
N PRO A 238 -5.98 -25.51 -12.62
CA PRO A 238 -6.10 -26.10 -11.30
C PRO A 238 -5.85 -25.04 -10.22
N ILE A 239 -6.66 -25.12 -9.14
CA ILE A 239 -6.44 -24.31 -7.94
C ILE A 239 -5.02 -24.61 -7.46
N PRO A 240 -4.19 -23.58 -7.23
CA PRO A 240 -2.94 -23.77 -6.53
C PRO A 240 -3.24 -24.53 -5.25
N GLN A 241 -2.74 -25.76 -5.14
CA GLN A 241 -2.89 -26.51 -3.91
C GLN A 241 -2.08 -25.78 -2.86
N VAL A 242 -2.77 -25.23 -1.87
CA VAL A 242 -2.14 -24.81 -0.63
C VAL A 242 -1.43 -26.05 -0.12
N LEU A 243 -0.09 -26.05 -0.13
CA LEU A 243 0.67 -27.16 0.42
C LEU A 243 0.30 -27.22 1.90
N LYS A 244 -0.66 -28.07 2.28
CA LYS A 244 -0.89 -28.41 3.68
C LYS A 244 0.37 -29.13 4.12
N LYS A 245 1.40 -28.38 4.50
CA LYS A 245 2.47 -28.95 5.26
C LYS A 245 1.83 -29.35 6.58
N GLU A 246 1.68 -30.66 6.74
CA GLU A 246 2.42 -31.29 7.82
C GLU A 246 3.70 -30.47 8.03
N VAL A 247 3.71 -29.63 9.05
CA VAL A 247 4.96 -29.19 9.68
C VAL A 247 5.56 -30.43 10.35
N LYS A 248 5.76 -31.52 9.57
CA LYS A 248 6.89 -32.41 9.77
C LYS A 248 8.07 -31.51 9.53
N LYS A 249 8.57 -30.95 10.63
CA LYS A 249 9.99 -30.76 10.89
C LYS A 249 10.79 -30.77 9.58
N LEU A 250 10.70 -29.69 8.80
CA LEU A 250 11.87 -29.24 8.05
C LEU A 250 12.88 -29.08 9.16
N SER A 251 13.72 -30.11 9.32
CA SER A 251 14.56 -30.23 10.50
C SER A 251 15.31 -28.90 10.63
N GLU A 252 15.51 -28.36 11.84
CA GLU A 252 16.26 -27.11 12.01
C GLU A 252 17.57 -27.10 11.21
N LYS A 253 18.09 -28.28 10.89
CA LYS A 253 19.22 -28.54 10.00
C LYS A 253 19.01 -28.05 8.56
N GLU A 254 17.84 -28.24 7.95
CA GLU A 254 17.51 -27.77 6.60
C GLU A 254 17.28 -26.26 6.57
N LEU A 255 16.63 -25.70 7.60
CA LEU A 255 16.47 -24.26 7.74
C LEU A 255 17.84 -23.58 7.88
N LYS A 256 18.70 -24.09 8.77
CA LYS A 256 20.09 -23.63 8.93
C LYS A 256 20.92 -23.81 7.65
N LYS A 257 20.65 -24.85 6.85
CA LYS A 257 21.33 -25.05 5.57
C LYS A 257 20.92 -23.98 4.56
N GLN A 258 19.64 -23.68 4.46
CA GLN A 258 19.13 -22.62 3.57
C GLN A 258 19.60 -21.22 4.00
N GLU A 259 19.66 -20.94 5.30
CA GLU A 259 20.22 -19.68 5.82
C GLU A 259 21.69 -19.54 5.46
N LYS A 260 22.50 -20.60 5.65
CA LYS A 260 23.91 -20.60 5.25
C LYS A 260 24.11 -20.45 3.74
N GLU A 261 23.24 -21.03 2.91
CA GLU A 261 23.28 -20.83 1.45
C GLU A 261 22.94 -19.39 1.07
N LYS A 262 21.93 -18.79 1.70
CA LYS A 262 21.58 -17.38 1.46
C LYS A 262 22.69 -16.43 1.90
N GLU A 263 23.33 -16.71 3.04
CA GLU A 263 24.46 -15.92 3.53
C GLU A 263 25.65 -16.00 2.56
N LYS A 264 26.00 -17.21 2.08
CA LYS A 264 27.02 -17.39 1.04
C LYS A 264 26.68 -16.66 -0.26
N GLN A 265 25.43 -16.71 -0.71
CA GLN A 265 25.00 -16.00 -1.92
C GLN A 265 25.07 -14.47 -1.76
N MET A 266 24.75 -13.94 -0.57
CA MET A 266 24.91 -12.52 -0.29
C MET A 266 26.39 -12.12 -0.27
N GLU A 267 27.24 -12.89 0.41
CA GLU A 267 28.68 -12.63 0.46
C GLU A 267 29.32 -12.68 -0.95
N GLU A 268 28.89 -13.63 -1.79
CA GLU A 268 29.34 -13.72 -3.18
C GLU A 268 28.86 -12.52 -4.02
N ARG A 269 27.60 -12.08 -3.84
CA ARG A 269 27.08 -10.87 -4.48
C ARG A 269 27.85 -9.63 -4.07
N GLU A 270 28.21 -9.50 -2.80
CA GLU A 270 28.97 -8.37 -2.28
C GLU A 270 30.40 -8.34 -2.85
N LYS A 271 31.08 -9.50 -2.89
CA LYS A 271 32.37 -9.66 -3.56
C LYS A 271 32.31 -9.31 -5.06
N ARG A 272 31.24 -9.70 -5.76
CA ARG A 272 31.03 -9.33 -7.17
C ARG A 272 30.85 -7.81 -7.34
N ARG A 273 30.09 -7.16 -6.46
CA ARG A 273 29.92 -5.69 -6.46
C ARG A 273 31.23 -4.97 -6.20
N GLU A 274 32.03 -5.44 -5.25
CA GLU A 274 33.33 -4.84 -4.95
C GLU A 274 34.31 -4.97 -6.13
N ARG A 275 34.34 -6.13 -6.80
CA ARG A 275 35.14 -6.35 -8.02
C ARG A 275 34.72 -5.41 -9.15
N ALA A 276 33.41 -5.27 -9.38
CA ALA A 276 32.88 -4.36 -10.39
C ALA A 276 33.28 -2.89 -10.11
N ARG A 277 33.17 -2.46 -8.85
CA ARG A 277 33.58 -1.10 -8.42
C ARG A 277 35.06 -0.84 -8.64
N LYS A 278 35.93 -1.80 -8.30
CA LYS A 278 37.38 -1.70 -8.55
C LYS A 278 37.72 -1.66 -10.04
N GLU A 279 36.99 -2.41 -10.86
CA GLU A 279 37.17 -2.39 -12.32
C GLU A 279 36.74 -1.06 -12.94
N GLU A 280 35.61 -0.52 -12.50
CA GLU A 280 35.11 0.80 -12.92
C GLU A 280 36.10 1.91 -12.57
N GLU A 281 36.66 1.89 -11.35
CA GLU A 281 37.70 2.83 -10.92
C GLU A 281 38.97 2.73 -11.78
N ARG A 282 39.39 1.51 -12.17
CA ARG A 282 40.52 1.30 -13.09
C ARG A 282 40.22 1.85 -14.49
N ARG A 283 38.99 1.67 -15.00
CA ARG A 283 38.56 2.21 -16.29
C ARG A 283 38.54 3.75 -16.26
N ALA A 284 38.03 4.35 -15.19
CA ALA A 284 38.04 5.79 -14.99
C ALA A 284 39.48 6.37 -14.94
N LYS A 285 40.38 5.71 -14.20
CA LYS A 285 41.81 6.10 -14.14
C LYS A 285 42.51 5.98 -15.50
N LYS A 286 42.19 4.97 -16.32
CA LYS A 286 42.72 4.85 -17.68
C LYS A 286 42.23 5.97 -18.59
N LYS A 287 40.92 6.24 -18.60
CA LYS A 287 40.33 7.35 -19.38
C LYS A 287 40.93 8.70 -19.01
N ALA A 288 41.07 8.99 -17.71
CA ALA A 288 41.68 10.23 -17.25
C ALA A 288 43.14 10.40 -17.74
N LYS A 289 43.94 9.32 -17.74
CA LYS A 289 45.31 9.33 -18.27
C LYS A 289 45.35 9.52 -19.80
N GLU A 290 44.41 8.93 -20.52
CA GLU A 290 44.29 9.09 -21.98
C GLU A 290 43.89 10.53 -22.34
N GLU A 291 42.92 11.10 -21.63
CA GLU A 291 42.52 12.51 -21.76
C GLU A 291 43.67 13.47 -21.43
N GLU A 292 44.45 13.21 -20.37
CA GLU A 292 45.63 14.02 -20.03
C GLU A 292 46.69 13.96 -21.15
N LYS A 293 46.97 12.77 -21.69
CA LYS A 293 47.89 12.60 -22.83
C LYS A 293 47.40 13.34 -24.08
N ALA A 294 46.10 13.27 -24.38
CA ALA A 294 45.51 13.99 -25.50
C ALA A 294 45.65 15.52 -25.32
N ARG A 295 45.40 16.04 -24.12
CA ARG A 295 45.59 17.46 -23.79
C ARG A 295 47.05 17.91 -23.91
N ARG A 296 48.02 17.07 -23.52
CA ARG A 296 49.44 17.37 -23.68
C ARG A 296 49.90 17.38 -25.14
N LYS A 297 49.30 16.58 -26.02
CA LYS A 297 49.60 16.59 -27.46
C LYS A 297 48.97 17.77 -28.22
N ALA A 298 47.89 18.33 -27.69
CA ALA A 298 47.18 19.46 -28.29
C ALA A 298 47.76 20.83 -27.90
N ARG A 299 48.65 20.88 -26.91
CA ARG A 299 49.43 22.06 -26.52
C ARG A 299 50.79 22.01 -27.18
#